data_AF-A0AAU7EF75-F1
#
_entry.id   AF-A0AAU7EF75-F1
#
_cell.length_a   1.000
_cell.length_b   1.000
_cell.length_c   1.000
_cell.angle_alpha   90.00
_cell.angle_beta   90.00
_cell.angle_gamma   90.00
#
_symmetry.space_group_name_H-M   'P 1'
#
loop_
_entity.id
_entity.type
_entity.pdbx_description
1 polymer ?
#
loop_
_entity_poly.entity_id
_entity_poly.type
_entity_poly.pdbx_seq_one_letter_code
_entity_poly.pdbx_strand_id
1 'polypeptide(L)'
;MKYFKIIFAFFLLICQTSCQKKIVGTWYKCNKDGSYDEYKIADHYTIMLSSKSDIVWIHKVKQIDNGIIVSDFESSVNRLMTNNDTLIVLSKTKNKIILKSSYTWAKMELNKADFDFDKIDSTNLDSWKNKTISEFKKRAELINCPDLRTEKEKNIPTIDLDDFEEEEIPITEVK
;
A
#
# COMPACT_ATOMS: atom_id res chain seq x y z
N MET A 1 53.15 4.42 15.85
CA MET A 1 52.24 4.45 14.67
C MET A 1 51.65 3.07 14.29
N LYS A 2 51.44 2.13 15.24
CA LYS A 2 50.82 0.81 14.92
C LYS A 2 49.33 0.70 15.25
N TYR A 3 48.81 1.58 16.12
CA TYR A 3 47.42 1.52 16.59
C TYR A 3 46.40 2.19 15.66
N PHE A 4 46.83 3.11 14.80
CA PHE A 4 45.94 3.79 13.83
C PHE A 4 45.34 2.83 12.78
N LYS A 5 46.07 1.77 12.40
CA LYS A 5 45.57 0.76 11.45
C LYS A 5 44.48 -0.15 12.08
N ILE A 6 44.55 -0.38 13.39
CA ILE A 6 43.59 -1.23 14.12
C ILE A 6 42.27 -0.48 14.32
N ILE A 7 42.33 0.82 14.61
CA ILE A 7 41.13 1.67 14.75
C ILE A 7 40.37 1.78 13.42
N PHE A 8 41.09 1.87 12.29
CA PHE A 8 40.46 1.92 10.96
C PHE A 8 39.78 0.60 10.56
N ALA A 9 40.35 -0.54 10.98
CA ALA A 9 39.73 -1.86 10.76
C ALA A 9 38.45 -2.04 11.60
N PHE A 10 38.41 -1.49 12.82
CA PHE A 10 37.20 -1.49 13.64
C PHE A 10 36.10 -0.59 13.06
N PHE A 11 36.45 0.57 12.47
CA PHE A 11 35.49 1.43 11.79
C PHE A 11 34.87 0.79 10.53
N LEU A 12 35.62 -0.07 9.82
CA LEU A 12 35.09 -0.80 8.66
C LEU A 12 34.11 -1.92 9.04
N LEU A 13 34.25 -2.51 10.24
CA LEU A 13 33.32 -3.52 10.77
C LEU A 13 32.02 -2.90 11.31
N ILE A 14 32.06 -1.69 11.86
CA ILE A 14 30.89 -1.02 12.44
C ILE A 14 29.86 -0.61 11.36
N CYS A 15 30.27 -0.46 10.10
CA CYS A 15 29.36 -0.06 9.02
C CYS A 15 28.63 -1.22 8.32
N GLN A 16 28.80 -2.48 8.76
CA GLN A 16 28.14 -3.63 8.15
C GLN A 16 26.87 -4.09 8.89
N THR A 17 26.65 -3.63 10.11
CA THR A 17 25.45 -3.95 10.89
C THR A 17 24.52 -2.74 10.92
N SER A 18 23.37 -2.82 10.24
CA SER A 18 22.30 -1.80 10.18
C SER A 18 22.28 -0.84 8.97
N CYS A 19 22.61 -1.33 7.77
CA CYS A 19 21.99 -0.76 6.56
C CYS A 19 20.64 -1.46 6.32
N GLN A 20 19.74 -1.43 7.31
CA GLN A 20 18.34 -1.82 7.10
C GLN A 20 17.79 -0.92 5.99
N LYS A 21 17.41 -1.51 4.86
CA LYS A 21 16.79 -0.79 3.74
C LYS A 21 15.36 -0.43 4.12
N LYS A 22 15.19 0.52 5.06
CA LYS A 22 13.88 1.10 5.38
C LYS A 22 13.15 1.41 4.09
N ILE A 23 11.97 0.84 3.89
CA ILE A 23 11.18 1.02 2.66
C ILE A 23 10.38 2.33 2.65
N VAL A 24 10.61 3.14 3.67
CA VAL A 24 9.99 4.45 3.88
C VAL A 24 10.11 5.32 2.64
N GLY A 25 8.99 5.92 2.27
CA GLY A 25 8.89 6.80 1.13
C GLY A 25 7.50 6.79 0.51
N THR A 26 7.34 7.69 -0.46
CA THR A 26 6.14 7.78 -1.28
C THR A 26 6.38 7.10 -2.61
N TRP A 27 5.40 6.32 -3.02
CA TRP A 27 5.46 5.43 -4.16
C TRP A 27 4.13 5.46 -4.90
N TYR A 28 4.13 5.08 -6.18
CA TYR A 28 2.91 5.01 -6.98
C TYR A 28 2.97 3.87 -8.00
N LYS A 29 1.81 3.51 -8.57
CA LYS A 29 1.73 2.65 -9.75
C LYS A 29 0.54 3.03 -10.63
N CYS A 30 0.69 2.74 -11.92
CA CYS A 30 -0.43 2.61 -12.84
C CYS A 30 -0.84 1.14 -12.91
N ASN A 31 -2.12 0.87 -12.71
CA ASN A 31 -2.70 -0.45 -12.88
C ASN A 31 -3.06 -0.67 -14.35
N LYS A 32 -3.20 -1.95 -14.73
CA LYS A 32 -3.54 -2.34 -16.10
C LYS A 32 -4.86 -1.73 -16.58
N ASP A 33 -5.80 -1.52 -15.67
CA ASP A 33 -7.12 -0.96 -15.94
C ASP A 33 -7.16 0.58 -16.04
N GLY A 34 -6.00 1.23 -16.09
CA GLY A 34 -5.88 2.69 -16.13
C GLY A 34 -6.05 3.36 -14.78
N SER A 35 -6.30 2.62 -13.69
CA SER A 35 -6.33 3.22 -12.36
C SER A 35 -4.93 3.57 -11.85
N TYR A 36 -4.87 4.59 -11.00
CA TYR A 36 -3.65 5.12 -10.40
C TYR A 36 -3.72 4.97 -8.89
N ASP A 37 -2.70 4.37 -8.30
CA ASP A 37 -2.59 4.19 -6.85
C ASP A 37 -1.35 4.90 -6.30
N GLU A 38 -1.51 5.59 -5.17
CA GLU A 38 -0.42 6.19 -4.39
C GLU A 38 -0.28 5.52 -3.03
N TYR A 39 0.96 5.36 -2.59
CA TYR A 39 1.33 4.72 -1.34
C TYR A 39 2.34 5.59 -0.59
N LYS A 40 2.00 6.03 0.62
CA LYS A 40 2.98 6.47 1.61
C LYS A 40 3.31 5.31 2.51
N ILE A 41 4.59 4.95 2.61
CA ILE A 41 5.08 4.04 3.64
C ILE A 41 5.90 4.88 4.62
N ALA A 42 5.42 5.04 5.85
CA ALA A 42 6.12 5.70 6.94
C ALA A 42 6.67 4.66 7.93
N ASP A 43 7.35 5.13 8.99
CA ASP A 43 7.92 4.22 10.00
C ASP A 43 6.84 3.41 10.74
N HIS A 44 5.64 3.99 10.96
CA HIS A 44 4.59 3.40 11.80
C HIS A 44 3.22 3.27 11.14
N TYR A 45 3.05 3.79 9.92
CA TYR A 45 1.80 3.70 9.19
C TYR A 45 2.03 3.68 7.68
N THR A 46 1.02 3.20 6.96
CA THR A 46 0.88 3.47 5.53
C THR A 46 -0.33 4.35 5.25
N ILE A 47 -0.28 5.06 4.13
CA ILE A 47 -1.45 5.67 3.50
C ILE A 47 -1.55 5.07 2.10
N MET A 48 -2.73 4.64 1.68
CA MET A 48 -3.01 4.25 0.30
C MET A 48 -4.22 5.03 -0.24
N LEU A 49 -4.08 5.51 -1.47
CA LEU A 49 -5.14 6.17 -2.24
C LEU A 49 -5.23 5.51 -3.61
N SER A 50 -6.43 5.47 -4.18
CA SER A 50 -6.69 4.89 -5.50
C SER A 50 -7.62 5.78 -6.28
N SER A 51 -7.40 5.92 -7.59
CA SER A 51 -8.27 6.74 -8.45
C SER A 51 -9.66 6.14 -8.63
N LYS A 52 -9.88 4.92 -8.14
CA LYS A 52 -11.17 4.21 -8.12
C LYS A 52 -11.99 4.44 -6.85
N SER A 53 -11.47 5.16 -5.85
CA SER A 53 -12.14 5.34 -4.57
C SER A 53 -11.76 6.65 -3.90
N ASP A 54 -12.71 7.30 -3.25
CA ASP A 54 -12.45 8.48 -2.42
C ASP A 54 -12.04 8.12 -0.98
N ILE A 55 -11.74 6.84 -0.71
CA ILE A 55 -11.31 6.37 0.61
C ILE A 55 -9.81 6.56 0.78
N VAL A 56 -9.42 7.18 1.90
CA VAL A 56 -8.03 7.21 2.38
C VAL A 56 -7.79 6.01 3.28
N TRP A 57 -7.07 5.01 2.77
CA TRP A 57 -6.72 3.82 3.54
C TRP A 57 -5.51 4.12 4.42
N ILE A 58 -5.63 3.86 5.72
CA ILE A 58 -4.53 4.06 6.68
C ILE A 58 -4.37 2.80 7.52
N HIS A 59 -3.18 2.22 7.50
CA HIS A 59 -2.87 1.00 8.25
C HIS A 59 -1.65 1.22 9.15
N LYS A 60 -1.56 0.45 10.23
CA LYS A 60 -0.36 0.36 11.07
C LYS A 60 0.73 -0.38 10.31
N VAL A 61 1.98 0.03 10.56
CA VAL A 61 3.17 -0.59 9.99
C VAL A 61 4.14 -0.95 11.08
N LYS A 62 4.68 -2.17 10.99
CA LYS A 62 5.89 -2.59 11.69
C LYS A 62 6.98 -2.90 10.68
N GLN A 63 8.09 -2.17 10.74
CA GLN A 63 9.28 -2.45 9.93
C GLN A 63 9.93 -3.76 10.39
N ILE A 64 10.35 -4.57 9.43
CA ILE A 64 11.13 -5.81 9.62
C ILE A 64 12.31 -5.82 8.65
N ASP A 65 13.28 -6.72 8.85
CA ASP A 65 14.56 -6.68 8.12
C ASP A 65 14.42 -6.64 6.60
N ASN A 66 13.43 -7.36 6.04
CA ASN A 66 13.20 -7.42 4.61
C ASN A 66 11.79 -6.98 4.20
N GLY A 67 11.17 -6.02 4.90
CA GLY A 67 9.84 -5.54 4.54
C GLY A 67 9.07 -4.86 5.64
N ILE A 68 7.74 -4.95 5.54
CA ILE A 68 6.82 -4.43 6.55
C ILE A 68 5.72 -5.43 6.84
N ILE A 69 5.20 -5.37 8.06
CA ILE A 69 3.93 -5.98 8.44
C ILE A 69 2.90 -4.86 8.46
N VAL A 70 1.82 -5.02 7.71
CA VAL A 70 0.67 -4.11 7.61
C VAL A 70 -0.49 -4.71 8.40
N SER A 71 -1.12 -3.89 9.24
CA SER A 71 -2.27 -4.31 10.05
C SER A 71 -3.26 -3.18 10.27
N ASP A 72 -4.52 -3.51 10.53
CA ASP A 72 -5.54 -2.52 10.88
C ASP A 72 -5.32 -1.91 12.28
N PHE A 73 -5.90 -0.73 12.50
CA PHE A 73 -6.00 -0.15 13.84
C PHE A 73 -7.04 -0.94 14.66
N GLU A 74 -6.76 -1.18 15.94
CA GLU A 74 -7.62 -2.02 16.80
C GLU A 74 -9.04 -1.45 16.98
N SER A 75 -9.21 -0.14 16.81
CA SER A 75 -10.48 0.58 16.94
C SER A 75 -11.17 0.88 15.60
N SER A 76 -10.73 0.30 14.47
CA SER A 76 -11.42 0.52 13.20
C SER A 76 -12.77 -0.21 13.22
N VAL A 77 -13.86 0.55 13.25
CA VAL A 77 -15.25 0.02 13.19
C VAL A 77 -15.46 -0.85 11.94
N ASN A 78 -14.66 -0.62 10.90
CA ASN A 78 -14.58 -1.44 9.69
C ASN A 78 -13.18 -2.05 9.59
N ARG A 79 -12.89 -3.10 10.38
CA ARG A 79 -11.73 -3.96 10.11
C ARG A 79 -11.93 -4.59 8.74
N LEU A 80 -11.05 -4.28 7.80
CA LEU A 80 -11.12 -4.80 6.44
C LEU A 80 -10.06 -5.88 6.21
N MET A 81 -9.00 -5.89 7.02
CA MET A 81 -8.03 -6.96 7.05
C MET A 81 -8.46 -8.02 8.06
N THR A 82 -8.85 -9.19 7.57
CA THR A 82 -9.11 -10.37 8.41
C THR A 82 -7.83 -10.83 9.13
N ASN A 83 -6.68 -10.65 8.48
CA ASN A 83 -5.35 -10.95 9.02
C ASN A 83 -4.35 -9.87 8.59
N ASN A 84 -3.30 -9.68 9.39
CA ASN A 84 -2.17 -8.85 9.01
C ASN A 84 -1.48 -9.44 7.76
N ASP A 85 -0.95 -8.58 6.89
CA ASP A 85 -0.15 -9.02 5.75
C ASP A 85 1.30 -8.57 5.93
N THR A 86 2.23 -9.43 5.51
CA THR A 86 3.64 -9.08 5.40
C THR A 86 3.96 -8.75 3.94
N LEU A 87 4.40 -7.53 3.69
CA LEU A 87 4.92 -7.10 2.40
C LEU A 87 6.44 -7.26 2.40
N ILE A 88 6.92 -8.29 1.70
CA ILE A 88 8.34 -8.65 1.60
C ILE A 88 8.97 -7.88 0.44
N VAL A 89 10.13 -7.27 0.66
CA VAL A 89 10.91 -6.61 -0.39
C VAL A 89 11.60 -7.67 -1.23
N LEU A 90 11.25 -7.75 -2.51
CA LEU A 90 11.95 -8.56 -3.49
C LEU A 90 13.14 -7.80 -4.09
N SER A 91 12.95 -6.51 -4.38
CA SER A 91 14.02 -5.63 -4.86
C SER A 91 13.70 -4.17 -4.53
N LYS A 92 14.75 -3.36 -4.40
CA LYS A 92 14.65 -1.92 -4.16
C LYS A 92 15.80 -1.19 -4.84
N THR A 93 15.46 -0.21 -5.65
CA THR A 93 16.38 0.80 -6.21
C THR A 93 16.00 2.18 -5.69
N LYS A 94 16.68 3.24 -6.15
CA LYS A 94 16.30 4.62 -5.82
C LYS A 94 14.89 4.97 -6.32
N ASN A 95 14.52 4.44 -7.49
CA ASN A 95 13.32 4.86 -8.23
C ASN A 95 12.22 3.80 -8.27
N LYS A 96 12.48 2.58 -7.78
CA LYS A 96 11.53 1.47 -7.84
C LYS A 96 11.65 0.58 -6.63
N ILE A 97 10.52 0.03 -6.17
CA ILE A 97 10.47 -1.04 -5.18
C ILE A 97 9.52 -2.13 -5.68
N ILE A 98 9.91 -3.38 -5.46
CA ILE A 98 9.07 -4.55 -5.74
C ILE A 98 8.76 -5.21 -4.40
N LEU A 99 7.49 -5.23 -4.05
CA LEU A 99 6.96 -5.85 -2.84
C LEU A 99 6.20 -7.12 -3.21
N LYS A 100 6.18 -8.10 -2.31
CA LYS A 100 5.36 -9.31 -2.43
C LYS A 100 4.54 -9.50 -1.17
N SER A 101 3.24 -9.61 -1.32
CA SER A 101 2.33 -9.98 -0.24
C SER A 101 2.56 -11.43 0.16
N SER A 102 2.70 -11.68 1.46
CA SER A 102 2.78 -13.03 2.02
C SER A 102 1.42 -13.73 2.03
N TYR A 103 0.34 -12.95 2.13
CA TYR A 103 -1.03 -13.45 2.19
C TYR A 103 -1.59 -13.79 0.80
N THR A 104 -1.53 -12.83 -0.13
CA THR A 104 -2.10 -12.99 -1.48
C THR A 104 -1.12 -13.55 -2.50
N TRP A 105 0.17 -13.64 -2.15
CA TRP A 105 1.28 -13.97 -3.06
C TRP A 105 1.48 -12.99 -4.23
N ALA A 106 0.67 -11.94 -4.30
CA ALA A 106 0.73 -10.92 -5.35
C ALA A 106 2.01 -10.09 -5.24
N LYS A 107 2.56 -9.74 -6.40
CA LYS A 107 3.67 -8.80 -6.51
C LYS A 107 3.14 -7.41 -6.82
N MET A 108 3.72 -6.42 -6.17
CA MET A 108 3.41 -5.02 -6.36
C MET A 108 4.69 -4.29 -6.75
N GLU A 109 4.72 -3.78 -7.98
CA GLU A 109 5.82 -2.95 -8.47
C GLU A 109 5.42 -1.50 -8.34
N LEU A 110 6.20 -0.74 -7.56
CA LEU A 110 5.92 0.67 -7.29
C LEU A 110 7.09 1.54 -7.74
N ASN A 111 6.77 2.65 -8.38
CA ASN A 111 7.71 3.69 -8.77
C ASN A 111 7.80 4.75 -7.68
N LYS A 112 8.97 5.37 -7.54
CA LYS A 112 9.21 6.43 -6.57
C LYS A 112 8.42 7.68 -6.98
N ALA A 113 7.67 8.25 -6.04
CA ALA A 113 7.04 9.55 -6.24
C ALA A 113 8.01 10.69 -5.90
N ASP A 114 7.92 11.78 -6.66
CA ASP A 114 8.69 13.01 -6.46
C ASP A 114 8.02 14.02 -5.51
N PHE A 115 6.95 13.60 -4.84
CA PHE A 115 6.25 14.36 -3.81
C PHE A 115 6.16 13.56 -2.51
N ASP A 116 5.72 14.23 -1.45
CA ASP A 116 5.39 13.57 -0.19
C ASP A 116 4.02 13.99 0.33
N PHE A 117 3.42 13.15 1.18
CA PHE A 117 2.18 13.42 1.90
C PHE A 117 2.45 14.29 3.12
N ASP A 118 1.52 15.21 3.40
CA ASP A 118 1.47 15.86 4.70
C ASP A 118 1.28 14.83 5.82
N LYS A 119 1.89 15.09 6.97
CA LYS A 119 1.64 14.28 8.18
C LYS A 119 0.16 14.32 8.53
N ILE A 120 -0.36 13.20 9.01
CA ILE A 120 -1.74 13.09 9.47
C ILE A 120 -1.96 14.11 10.59
N ASP A 121 -2.90 15.05 10.36
CA ASP A 121 -3.36 15.97 11.39
C ASP A 121 -4.51 15.31 12.16
N SER A 122 -4.20 14.76 13.33
CA SER A 122 -5.20 14.12 14.18
C SER A 122 -6.15 15.11 14.86
N THR A 123 -5.81 16.40 14.90
CA THR A 123 -6.67 17.45 15.48
C THR A 123 -7.72 17.94 14.49
N ASN A 124 -7.43 17.85 13.20
CA ASN A 124 -8.34 18.21 12.12
C ASN A 124 -8.33 17.18 10.98
N LEU A 125 -8.74 15.95 11.32
CA LEU A 125 -8.64 14.80 10.44
C LEU A 125 -9.44 14.96 9.14
N ASP A 126 -10.62 15.57 9.20
CA ASP A 126 -11.48 15.75 8.03
C ASP A 126 -10.88 16.75 7.04
N SER A 127 -10.35 17.87 7.54
CA SER A 127 -9.63 18.82 6.69
C SER A 127 -8.40 18.18 6.06
N TRP A 128 -7.63 17.42 6.83
CA TRP A 128 -6.47 16.70 6.31
C TRP A 128 -6.84 15.68 5.23
N LYS A 129 -7.91 14.89 5.44
CA LYS A 129 -8.42 13.93 4.45
C LYS A 129 -8.85 14.64 3.17
N ASN A 130 -9.65 15.69 3.28
CA ASN A 130 -10.16 16.44 2.13
C ASN A 130 -9.02 17.05 1.31
N LYS A 131 -8.02 17.65 1.98
CA LYS A 131 -6.82 18.16 1.32
C LYS A 131 -6.06 17.04 0.59
N THR A 132 -5.80 15.94 1.30
CA THR A 132 -5.08 14.77 0.78
C THR A 132 -5.75 14.20 -0.48
N ILE A 133 -7.07 14.00 -0.46
CA ILE A 133 -7.84 13.52 -1.60
C ILE A 133 -7.80 14.53 -2.76
N SER A 134 -7.99 15.82 -2.47
CA SER A 134 -7.98 16.87 -3.50
C SER A 134 -6.65 16.94 -4.24
N GLU A 135 -5.53 16.89 -3.51
CA GLU A 135 -4.20 16.89 -4.11
C GLU A 135 -3.89 15.60 -4.87
N PHE A 136 -4.34 14.46 -4.34
CA PHE A 136 -4.26 13.18 -5.03
C PHE A 136 -4.99 13.22 -6.39
N LYS A 137 -6.23 13.71 -6.44
CA LYS A 137 -7.01 13.81 -7.69
C LYS A 137 -6.27 14.63 -8.76
N LYS A 138 -5.70 15.77 -8.38
CA LYS A 138 -4.87 16.59 -9.28
C LYS A 138 -3.67 15.81 -9.84
N ARG A 139 -2.98 15.03 -9.00
CA ARG A 139 -1.83 14.21 -9.45
C ARG A 139 -2.26 13.05 -10.33
N ALA A 140 -3.37 12.39 -9.99
CA ALA A 140 -3.92 11.29 -10.79
C ALA A 140 -4.28 11.74 -12.21
N GLU A 141 -4.92 12.91 -12.34
CA GLU A 141 -5.23 13.55 -13.62
C GLU A 141 -3.97 13.87 -14.44
N LEU A 142 -2.91 14.35 -13.79
CA LEU A 142 -1.63 14.66 -14.45
C LEU A 142 -0.88 13.41 -14.92
N ILE A 143 -0.90 12.33 -14.14
CA ILE A 143 -0.23 11.07 -14.50
C ILE A 143 -0.97 10.38 -15.66
N ASN A 144 -2.31 10.45 -15.67
CA ASN A 144 -3.16 9.91 -16.74
C ASN A 144 -2.79 8.49 -17.20
N CYS A 145 -2.87 7.52 -16.26
CA CYS A 145 -2.52 6.13 -16.54
C CYS A 145 -3.38 5.55 -17.67
N PRO A 146 -2.79 4.99 -18.75
CA PRO A 146 -3.57 4.40 -19.83
C PRO A 146 -4.21 3.07 -19.40
N ASP A 147 -5.44 2.82 -19.84
CA ASP A 147 -6.08 1.50 -19.74
C ASP A 147 -5.50 0.57 -20.80
N LEU A 148 -4.75 -0.45 -20.35
CA LEU A 148 -4.06 -1.45 -21.16
C LEU A 148 -4.84 -2.78 -21.23
N ARG A 149 -6.09 -2.81 -20.75
CA ARG A 149 -6.98 -3.97 -20.90
C ARG A 149 -7.44 -4.11 -22.36
N THR A 150 -7.55 -5.36 -22.79
CA THR A 150 -8.22 -5.73 -24.04
C THR A 150 -9.73 -5.46 -23.93
N GLU A 151 -10.42 -5.28 -25.06
CA GLU A 151 -11.89 -5.09 -25.06
C GLU A 151 -12.64 -6.25 -24.37
N LYS A 152 -12.13 -7.48 -24.50
CA LYS A 152 -12.66 -8.64 -23.79
C LYS A 152 -12.55 -8.50 -22.26
N GLU A 153 -11.45 -7.94 -21.75
CA GLU A 153 -11.24 -7.71 -20.32
C GLU A 153 -12.04 -6.52 -19.77
N LYS A 154 -12.49 -5.60 -20.65
CA LYS A 154 -13.39 -4.50 -20.28
C LYS A 154 -14.84 -4.97 -20.16
N ASN A 155 -15.23 -5.92 -21.01
CA ASN A 155 -16.57 -6.52 -21.04
C ASN A 155 -16.71 -7.68 -20.03
N ILE A 156 -16.47 -7.42 -18.75
CA ILE A 156 -16.86 -8.35 -17.69
C ILE A 156 -18.39 -8.29 -17.62
N PRO A 157 -19.11 -9.43 -17.75
CA PRO A 157 -20.56 -9.44 -17.58
C PRO A 157 -20.87 -8.85 -16.22
N THR A 158 -21.68 -7.78 -16.21
CA THR A 158 -22.27 -7.33 -14.96
C THR A 158 -23.23 -8.45 -14.58
N ILE A 159 -22.97 -9.12 -13.47
CA ILE A 159 -23.93 -10.06 -12.91
C ILE A 159 -25.12 -9.19 -12.52
N ASP A 160 -26.24 -9.35 -13.23
CA ASP A 160 -27.48 -8.73 -12.81
C ASP A 160 -27.94 -9.47 -11.57
N LEU A 161 -28.02 -8.76 -10.44
CA LEU A 161 -28.49 -9.36 -9.19
C LEU A 161 -29.99 -9.63 -9.26
N ASP A 162 -30.71 -9.02 -10.22
CA ASP A 162 -32.12 -9.28 -10.49
C ASP A 162 -32.35 -10.62 -11.21
N ASP A 163 -31.30 -11.26 -11.76
CA ASP A 163 -31.38 -12.61 -12.37
C ASP A 163 -31.32 -13.75 -11.32
N PHE A 164 -31.08 -13.44 -10.04
CA PHE A 164 -31.17 -14.42 -8.96
C PHE A 164 -32.57 -14.33 -8.34
N GLU A 165 -33.48 -15.21 -8.75
CA GLU A 165 -34.71 -15.46 -8.00
C GLU A 165 -34.32 -15.91 -6.57
N GLU A 166 -34.78 -15.18 -5.55
CA GLU A 166 -34.69 -15.62 -4.16
C GLU A 166 -35.51 -16.92 -4.02
N GLU A 167 -34.85 -18.09 -4.07
CA GLU A 167 -35.46 -19.33 -3.62
C GLU A 167 -35.72 -19.19 -2.10
N GLU A 168 -36.95 -18.87 -1.73
CA GLU A 168 -37.42 -18.95 -0.35
C GLU A 168 -37.23 -20.38 0.15
N ILE A 169 -36.24 -20.61 1.00
CA ILE A 169 -36.02 -21.90 1.63
C ILE A 169 -37.14 -22.10 2.67
N PRO A 170 -38.08 -23.05 2.49
CA PRO A 170 -39.15 -23.24 3.46
C PRO A 170 -38.55 -23.75 4.77
N ILE A 171 -38.75 -22.98 5.84
CA ILE A 171 -38.38 -23.38 7.20
C ILE A 171 -39.35 -24.48 7.62
N THR A 172 -38.93 -25.74 7.59
CA THR A 172 -39.69 -26.84 8.18
C THR A 172 -39.54 -26.78 9.70
N GLU A 173 -40.61 -26.43 10.40
CA GLU A 173 -40.70 -26.64 11.85
C GLU A 173 -40.60 -28.14 12.15
N VAL A 174 -39.51 -28.54 12.82
CA VAL A 174 -39.37 -29.89 13.37
C VAL A 174 -40.20 -29.95 14.65
N LYS A 175 -41.25 -30.79 14.64
CA LYS A 175 -42.01 -31.17 15.84
C LYS A 175 -41.29 -32.22 16.66
#